data_AF-A0AAV0QI17-F1
#
_entry.id   AF-A0AAV0QI17-F1
#
_cell.length_a   1.000
_cell.length_b   1.000
_cell.length_c   1.000
_cell.angle_alpha   90.00
_cell.angle_beta   90.00
_cell.angle_gamma   90.00
#
_symmetry.space_group_name_H-M   'P 1'
#
loop_
_entity.id
_entity.type
_entity.pdbx_description
1 polymer ?
#
loop_
_entity_poly.entity_id
_entity_poly.type
_entity_poly.pdbx_seq_one_letter_code
_entity_poly.pdbx_strand_id
1 'polypeptide(L)'
;MRTDSKTAISIMSSRTTYGGRYHNLWSQLQDLINQEWEIEISHTFREGNKSADYLANKGHSLNLGYHVIERDDPGLNFWLLYDSMGNAQSRLI
;
A
#
# COMPACT_ATOMS: atom_id res chain seq x y z
N MET A 1 3.91 2.19 8.09
CA MET A 1 3.38 1.81 6.76
C MET A 1 4.05 0.53 6.29
N ARG A 2 3.28 -0.43 5.76
CA ARG A 2 3.83 -1.65 5.14
C ARG A 2 3.51 -1.66 3.64
N THR A 3 4.44 -2.15 2.83
CA THR A 3 4.25 -2.31 1.37
C THR A 3 4.94 -3.58 0.88
N ASP A 4 4.40 -4.22 -0.15
CA ASP A 4 4.99 -5.38 -0.83
C ASP A 4 5.94 -4.98 -1.98
N SER A 5 6.07 -3.69 -2.27
CA SER A 5 6.99 -3.20 -3.29
C SER A 5 8.36 -2.86 -2.70
N LYS A 6 9.33 -3.76 -2.90
CA LYS A 6 10.73 -3.50 -2.56
C LYS A 6 11.30 -2.28 -3.28
N THR A 7 10.86 -2.05 -4.51
CA THR A 7 11.26 -0.87 -5.29
C THR A 7 10.74 0.41 -4.65
N ALA A 8 9.48 0.44 -4.21
CA ALA A 8 8.94 1.62 -3.53
C ALA A 8 9.75 1.93 -2.26
N ILE A 9 10.05 0.91 -1.44
CA ILE A 9 10.88 1.09 -0.23
C ILE A 9 12.28 1.60 -0.60
N SER A 10 12.92 1.00 -1.60
CA SER A 10 14.25 1.44 -2.04
C SER A 10 14.26 2.90 -2.47
N ILE A 11 13.22 3.35 -3.18
CA ILE A 11 13.10 4.74 -3.61
C ILE A 11 12.85 5.63 -2.39
N MET A 12 11.89 5.29 -1.53
CA MET A 12 11.54 6.03 -0.31
C MET A 12 12.73 6.19 0.65
N SER A 13 13.56 5.15 0.79
CA SER A 13 14.76 5.17 1.62
C SER A 13 15.94 5.89 0.96
N SER A 14 15.95 5.99 -0.37
CA SER A 14 16.98 6.75 -1.08
C SER A 14 16.70 8.25 -0.98
N ARG A 15 17.64 9.01 -0.42
CA ARG A 15 17.57 10.50 -0.36
C ARG A 15 17.82 11.16 -1.72
N THR A 16 17.57 10.48 -2.82
CA THR A 16 17.85 10.98 -4.17
C THR A 16 16.64 11.74 -4.72
N THR A 17 16.93 12.79 -5.47
CA THR A 17 15.91 13.54 -6.21
C THR A 17 15.43 12.72 -7.39
N TYR A 18 14.16 12.30 -7.38
CA TYR A 18 13.56 11.57 -8.49
C TYR A 18 13.24 12.53 -9.65
N GLY A 19 14.05 12.54 -10.70
CA GLY A 19 13.89 13.40 -11.90
C GLY A 19 12.98 12.83 -13.00
N GLY A 20 12.15 11.81 -12.70
CA GLY A 20 11.34 11.10 -13.69
C GLY A 20 9.89 11.58 -13.82
N ARG A 21 9.11 10.86 -14.65
CA ARG A 21 7.68 11.13 -14.95
C ARG A 21 6.78 11.30 -13.71
N TYR A 22 7.17 10.73 -12.58
CA TYR A 22 6.43 10.75 -11.32
C TYR A 22 6.97 11.77 -10.29
N HIS A 23 7.78 12.76 -10.70
CA HIS A 23 8.38 13.76 -9.81
C HIS A 23 7.36 14.45 -8.89
N ASN A 24 6.19 14.84 -9.40
CA ASN A 24 5.16 15.51 -8.59
C ASN A 24 4.63 14.61 -7.46
N LEU A 25 4.39 13.32 -7.75
CA LEU A 25 3.95 12.35 -6.73
C LEU A 25 5.07 12.09 -5.71
N TRP A 26 6.31 12.04 -6.18
CA TRP A 26 7.48 11.89 -5.31
C TRP A 26 7.64 13.08 -4.36
N SER A 27 7.50 14.32 -4.84
CA SER A 27 7.57 15.52 -4.00
C SER A 27 6.50 15.49 -2.92
N GLN A 28 5.24 15.23 -3.29
CA GLN A 28 4.14 15.15 -2.32
C GLN A 28 4.36 14.06 -1.28
N LEU A 29 4.91 12.93 -1.69
CA LEU A 29 5.26 11.84 -0.78
C LEU A 29 6.39 12.23 0.20
N GLN A 30 7.40 12.97 -0.27
CA GLN A 30 8.45 13.50 0.60
C GLN A 30 7.90 14.55 1.58
N ASP A 31 7.02 15.44 1.10
CA ASP A 31 6.35 16.43 1.96
C ASP A 31 5.54 15.75 3.05
N LEU A 32 4.84 14.66 2.72
CA LEU A 32 4.14 13.82 3.70
C LEU A 32 5.12 13.15 4.66
N ILE A 33 6.19 12.50 4.20
CA ILE A 33 7.13 11.81 5.09
C ILE A 33 7.79 12.78 6.09
N ASN A 34 8.06 14.02 5.68
CA ASN A 34 8.77 15.00 6.50
C ASN A 34 7.86 15.84 7.43
N GLN A 35 6.56 15.52 7.54
CA GLN A 35 5.69 16.17 8.55
C GLN A 35 6.07 15.74 9.97
N GLU A 36 5.48 16.40 10.97
CA GLU A 36 5.71 16.16 12.40
C GLU A 36 5.03 14.88 12.91
N TRP A 37 5.37 13.74 12.30
CA TRP A 37 4.94 12.40 12.72
C TRP A 37 6.09 11.40 12.64
N GLU A 38 6.04 10.38 13.51
CA GLU A 38 6.98 9.26 13.45
C GLU A 38 6.47 8.20 12.48
N ILE A 39 7.23 7.93 11.41
CA ILE A 39 6.88 6.94 10.40
C ILE A 39 7.94 5.85 10.33
N GLU A 40 7.50 4.60 10.45
CA GLU A 40 8.26 3.43 10.03
C GLU A 40 7.72 2.90 8.70
N ILE A 41 8.57 2.75 7.68
CA ILE A 41 8.22 2.12 6.40
C ILE A 41 8.93 0.78 6.33
N SER A 42 8.16 -0.31 6.18
CA SER A 42 8.72 -1.66 6.13
C SER A 42 8.13 -2.50 5.00
N HIS A 43 8.89 -3.51 4.60
CA HIS A 43 8.47 -4.49 3.60
C HIS A 43 7.54 -5.51 4.22
N THR A 44 6.44 -5.82 3.56
CA THR A 44 5.61 -7.01 3.84
C THR A 44 5.58 -7.94 2.63
N PHE A 45 5.28 -9.20 2.84
CA PHE A 45 5.01 -10.11 1.72
C PHE A 45 3.69 -9.74 1.05
N ARG A 46 3.55 -10.07 -0.24
CA ARG A 46 2.30 -9.79 -0.99
C ARG A 46 1.09 -10.45 -0.33
N GLU A 47 1.30 -11.61 0.29
CA GLU A 47 0.29 -12.36 1.03
C GLU A 47 -0.21 -11.62 2.28
N GLY A 48 0.62 -10.75 2.86
CA GLY A 48 0.27 -9.84 3.94
C GLY A 48 -0.18 -8.46 3.45
N ASN A 49 -0.30 -8.23 2.13
CA ASN A 49 -0.81 -6.99 1.54
C ASN A 49 -2.14 -7.20 0.78
N LYS A 50 -2.81 -8.34 1.00
CA LYS A 50 -3.99 -8.76 0.21
C LYS A 50 -5.18 -7.82 0.35
N SER A 51 -5.41 -7.24 1.53
CA SER A 51 -6.48 -6.24 1.73
C SER A 51 -6.24 -5.01 0.86
N ALA A 52 -5.00 -4.51 0.80
CA ALA A 52 -4.65 -3.38 -0.04
C ALA A 52 -4.71 -3.73 -1.55
N ASP A 53 -4.23 -4.92 -1.94
CA ASP A 53 -4.32 -5.41 -3.33
C ASP A 53 -5.78 -5.54 -3.77
N TYR A 54 -6.65 -6.08 -2.90
CA TYR A 54 -8.10 -6.16 -3.15
C TYR A 54 -8.71 -4.77 -3.38
N LEU A 55 -8.42 -3.81 -2.51
CA LEU A 55 -8.93 -2.45 -2.62
C LEU A 55 -8.40 -1.72 -3.86
N ALA A 56 -7.12 -1.91 -4.20
CA ALA A 56 -6.52 -1.32 -5.40
C ALA A 56 -7.18 -1.86 -6.68
N ASN A 57 -7.39 -3.19 -6.75
CA ASN A 57 -8.07 -3.83 -7.88
C ASN A 57 -9.54 -3.41 -7.97
N LYS A 58 -10.23 -3.30 -6.83
CA LYS A 58 -11.61 -2.79 -6.79
C LYS A 58 -11.69 -1.33 -7.23
N GLY A 59 -10.77 -0.47 -6.78
CA GLY A 59 -10.70 0.92 -7.22
C GLY A 59 -10.47 1.05 -8.73
N HIS A 60 -9.66 0.15 -9.31
CA HIS A 60 -9.40 0.14 -10.75
C HIS A 60 -10.64 -0.19 -11.60
N SER A 61 -11.58 -0.97 -11.09
CA SER A 61 -12.82 -1.30 -11.80
C SER A 61 -13.93 -0.25 -11.63
N LEU A 62 -13.73 0.75 -10.78
CA LEU A 62 -14.69 1.83 -10.55
C LEU A 62 -14.42 3.00 -11.50
N ASN A 63 -15.47 3.76 -11.81
CA ASN A 63 -15.33 5.01 -12.55
C ASN A 63 -14.51 6.02 -11.75
N LEU A 64 -13.85 6.96 -12.43
CA LEU A 64 -13.14 8.04 -11.77
C LEU A 64 -14.07 8.81 -10.83
N GLY A 65 -13.68 8.93 -9.56
CA GLY A 65 -14.47 9.60 -8.55
C GLY A 65 -14.05 9.21 -7.14
N TYR A 66 -14.72 9.79 -6.15
CA TYR A 66 -14.59 9.39 -4.76
C TYR A 66 -15.62 8.31 -4.45
N HIS A 67 -15.14 7.15 -3.97
CA HIS A 67 -15.98 6.01 -3.62
C HIS A 67 -15.74 5.64 -2.17
N VAL A 68 -16.83 5.55 -1.40
CA VAL A 68 -16.79 5.05 -0.03
C VAL A 68 -17.09 3.56 -0.08
N ILE A 69 -16.17 2.75 0.43
CA ILE A 69 -16.39 1.32 0.63
C ILE A 69 -16.85 1.15 2.08
N GLU A 70 -18.11 0.77 2.26
CA GLU A 70 -18.68 0.50 3.57
C GLU A 70 -18.04 -0.75 4.20
N ARG A 71 -18.10 -0.82 5.52
CA ARG A 71 -17.47 -1.88 6.33
C ARG A 71 -17.96 -3.29 5.96
N ASP A 72 -19.14 -3.41 5.34
CA ASP A 72 -19.77 -4.70 5.06
C ASP A 72 -19.36 -5.32 3.72
N ASP A 73 -18.31 -4.81 3.06
CA ASP A 73 -17.78 -5.43 1.83
C ASP A 73 -17.27 -6.86 2.10
N PRO A 74 -17.92 -7.91 1.54
CA PRO A 74 -17.57 -9.29 1.89
C PRO A 74 -16.15 -9.68 1.46
N GLY A 75 -15.65 -9.11 0.36
CA GLY A 75 -14.31 -9.39 -0.15
C GLY A 75 -13.22 -8.79 0.73
N LEU A 76 -13.44 -7.56 1.20
CA LEU A 76 -12.55 -6.88 2.13
C LEU A 76 -12.57 -7.54 3.51
N ASN A 77 -13.76 -7.88 4.03
CA ASN A 77 -13.90 -8.51 5.34
C ASN A 77 -13.16 -9.83 5.46
N PHE A 78 -13.14 -10.63 4.39
CA PHE A 78 -12.36 -11.85 4.33
C PHE A 78 -10.85 -11.57 4.52
N TRP A 79 -10.31 -10.58 3.81
CA TRP A 79 -8.88 -10.25 3.91
C TRP A 79 -8.51 -9.54 5.21
N LEU A 80 -9.41 -8.73 5.78
CA LEU A 80 -9.21 -8.12 7.10
C LEU A 80 -9.17 -9.17 8.20
N LEU A 81 -10.07 -10.17 8.16
CA LEU A 81 -10.01 -11.30 9.08
C LEU A 81 -8.69 -12.06 8.93
N TYR A 82 -8.29 -12.32 7.69
CA TYR A 82 -7.03 -13.00 7.38
C TYR A 82 -5.80 -12.24 7.91
N ASP A 83 -5.78 -10.91 7.80
CA ASP A 83 -4.72 -10.04 8.33
C ASP A 83 -4.72 -10.03 9.88
N SER A 84 -5.90 -9.98 10.50
CA SER A 84 -6.05 -10.02 11.96
C SER A 84 -5.54 -11.32 12.60
N MET A 85 -5.55 -12.41 11.83
CA MET A 85 -5.02 -13.71 12.25
C MET A 85 -3.48 -13.79 12.16
N GLY A 86 -2.82 -12.80 11.56
CA GLY A 86 -1.36 -12.80 11.39
C GLY A 86 -0.86 -13.83 10.37
N ASN A 87 -1.72 -14.27 9.45
CA ASN A 87 -1.38 -15.33 8.51
C ASN A 87 -0.44 -14.81 7.41
N ALA A 88 0.82 -15.29 7.40
CA ALA A 88 1.72 -15.17 6.26
C ALA A 88 1.84 -16.53 5.56
N GLN A 89 1.27 -16.65 4.35
CA GLN A 89 1.40 -17.87 3.55
C GLN A 89 2.68 -17.80 2.70
N SER A 90 3.53 -18.82 2.79
CA SER A 90 4.58 -19.04 1.81
C SER A 90 3.95 -19.53 0.51
N ARG A 91 4.51 -19.13 -0.64
CA ARG A 91 4.14 -19.77 -1.92
C ARG A 91 4.54 -21.24 -1.84
N LEU A 92 3.56 -22.14 -1.91
CA LEU A 92 3.82 -23.51 -2.33
C LEU A 92 4.18 -23.41 -3.82
N ILE A 93 5.43 -23.75 -4.13
CA ILE A 93 5.93 -23.90 -5.50
C ILE A 93 5.42 -25.23 -6.03
#